data_AF-A0A932W4A3-F1
#
_entry.id   AF-A0A932W4A3-F1
#
_cell.length_a   1.000
_cell.length_b   1.000
_cell.length_c   1.000
_cell.angle_alpha   90.00
_cell.angle_beta   90.00
_cell.angle_gamma   90.00
#
_symmetry.space_group_name_H-M   'P 1'
#
loop_
_entity.id
_entity.type
_entity.pdbx_description
1 polymer ?
#
loop_
_entity_poly.entity_id
_entity_poly.type
_entity_poly.pdbx_seq_one_letter_code
_entity_poly.pdbx_strand_id
1 'polypeptide(L)' 'MEGPYATWLGQTVVLQVEAGEMRVPLRGTIVGETPDALRFRIGEGWDVDIYKAMVLAVEQDNWASMIT' A
#
# COMPACT_ATOMS: atom_id res chain seq x y z
N MET A 1 11.38 10.77 -11.45
CA MET A 1 11.74 10.73 -10.02
C MET A 1 11.24 9.38 -9.53
N GLU A 2 12.14 8.40 -9.43
CA GLU A 2 11.76 7.05 -9.03
C GLU A 2 11.89 6.99 -7.50
N GLY A 3 10.76 7.19 -6.82
CA GLY A 3 10.66 7.05 -5.38
C GLY A 3 10.73 5.59 -4.93
N PRO A 4 10.88 5.32 -3.63
CA PRO A 4 11.03 3.97 -3.11
C PRO A 4 9.84 3.05 -3.41
N TYR A 5 8.69 3.61 -3.79
CA TYR A 5 7.50 2.83 -4.13
C TYR A 5 7.27 2.67 -5.64
N ALA A 6 8.18 3.18 -6.48
CA ALA A 6 8.04 3.14 -7.94
C ALA A 6 7.83 1.72 -8.49
N THR A 7 8.51 0.72 -7.91
CA THR A 7 8.38 -0.69 -8.34
C THR A 7 7.02 -1.31 -8.00
N TRP A 8 6.25 -0.70 -7.09
CA TRP A 8 4.96 -1.22 -6.61
C TRP A 8 3.77 -0.50 -7.24
N LEU A 9 4.01 0.54 -8.04
CA LEU A 9 2.97 1.33 -8.69
C LEU A 9 2.11 0.45 -9.62
N GLY A 10 0.80 0.57 -9.48
CA GLY A 10 -0.19 -0.19 -10.24
C GLY A 10 -0.36 -1.64 -9.80
N GLN A 11 0.42 -2.13 -8.83
CA GLN A 11 0.30 -3.49 -8.31
C GLN A 11 -0.62 -3.54 -7.10
N THR A 12 -1.40 -4.62 -6.97
CA THR A 12 -2.11 -4.93 -5.73
C THR A 12 -1.12 -5.44 -4.70
N VAL A 13 -1.10 -4.78 -3.55
CA VAL A 13 -0.18 -5.02 -2.44
C VAL A 13 -0.93 -5.02 -1.11
N VAL A 14 -0.28 -5.52 -0.07
CA VAL A 14 -0.67 -5.30 1.31
C VAL A 14 0.28 -4.26 1.90
N LEU A 15 -0.26 -3.11 2.30
CA LEU A 15 0.47 -2.05 2.95
C LEU A 15 0.36 -2.23 4.46
N GLN A 16 1.48 -2.46 5.13
CA GLN A 16 1.53 -2.48 6.59
C GLN A 16 1.66 -1.04 7.07
N VAL A 17 0.64 -0.53 7.77
CA VAL A 17 0.65 0.84 8.31
C VAL A 17 0.54 0.86 9.82
N GLU A 18 1.15 1.88 10.42
CA GLU A 18 0.98 2.22 11.83
C GLU A 18 -0.14 3.25 12.01
N ALA A 19 -1.15 2.89 12.81
CA ALA A 19 -2.25 3.77 13.19
C ALA A 19 -2.32 3.83 14.73
N GLY A 20 -1.64 4.82 15.32
CA GLY A 20 -1.44 4.88 16.77
C GLY A 20 -0.54 3.72 17.23
N GLU A 21 -1.02 2.90 18.17
CA GLU A 21 -0.28 1.73 18.66
C GLU A 21 -0.62 0.43 17.90
N MET A 22 -1.42 0.53 16.83
CA MET A 22 -1.88 -0.62 16.05
C MET A 22 -1.18 -0.71 14.70
N ARG A 23 -0.82 -1.93 14.31
CA ARG A 23 -0.41 -2.25 12.94
C ARG A 23 -1.61 -2.75 12.17
N VAL A 24 -1.92 -2.07 11.06
CA VAL A 24 -3.11 -2.36 10.24
C VAL A 24 -2.65 -2.78 8.85
N PRO A 25 -2.97 -4.00 8.39
CA PRO A 25 -2.73 -4.41 7.02
C PRO A 25 -3.82 -3.83 6.11
N LEU A 26 -3.43 -3.01 5.14
CA LEU A 26 -4.34 -2.44 4.14
C LEU A 26 -4.07 -3.06 2.77
N ARG A 27 -5.05 -3.81 2.26
CA ARG A 27 -4.97 -4.39 0.91
C ARG A 27 -5.52 -3.40 -0.12
N GLY A 28 -4.78 -3.19 -1.20
CA GLY A 28 -5.16 -2.24 -2.24
C GLY A 28 -4.06 -2.05 -3.28
N THR A 29 -4.18 -0.99 -4.09
CA THR A 29 -3.24 -0.68 -5.17
C THR A 29 -2.57 0.66 -4.93
N ILE A 30 -1.24 0.73 -5.02
CA ILE A 30 -0.54 2.02 -5.01
C ILE A 30 -0.72 2.66 -6.39
N VAL A 31 -1.47 3.75 -6.48
CA VAL A 31 -1.77 4.41 -7.76
C VAL A 31 -0.89 5.65 -8.01
N GLY A 32 -0.17 6.12 -7.00
CA GLY A 32 0.75 7.24 -7.13
C GLY A 32 1.55 7.48 -5.86
N GLU A 33 2.61 8.27 -6.01
CA GLU A 33 3.49 8.68 -4.92
C GLU A 33 3.76 10.19 -5.02
N THR A 34 3.68 10.88 -3.88
CA THR A 34 4.19 12.24 -3.69
C THR A 34 5.39 12.20 -2.72
N PRO A 35 6.13 13.30 -2.50
CA PRO A 35 7.24 13.29 -1.55
C PRO A 35 6.86 12.74 -0.17
N ASP A 36 5.66 13.08 0.33
CA ASP A 36 5.24 12.78 1.70
C ASP A 36 4.20 11.64 1.83
N ALA A 37 3.48 11.31 0.76
CA ALA A 37 2.35 10.39 0.83
C ALA A 37 2.27 9.42 -0.37
N LEU A 38 1.59 8.30 -0.15
CA LEU A 38 1.16 7.35 -1.17
C LEU A 38 -0.32 7.53 -1.45
N ARG A 39 -0.68 7.60 -2.72
CA ARG A 39 -2.06 7.50 -3.16
C ARG A 39 -2.40 6.01 -3.25
N PHE A 40 -3.27 5.53 -2.37
CA PHE A 40 -3.64 4.13 -2.24
C PHE A 40 -5.11 3.92 -2.57
N ARG A 41 -5.41 3.00 -3.48
CA ARG A 41 -6.77 2.64 -3.87
C ARG A 41 -7.22 1.39 -3.13
N ILE A 42 -8.29 1.51 -2.36
CA ILE A 42 -8.93 0.40 -1.64
C ILE A 42 -10.25 0.05 -2.36
N GLY A 43 -10.42 -1.23 -2.69
CA GLY A 43 -11.60 -1.72 -3.41
C GLY A 43 -11.83 -1.02 -4.76
N GLU A 44 -13.09 -0.92 -5.17
CA GLU A 44 -13.49 -0.39 -6.49
C GLU A 44 -13.68 1.14 -6.49
N GLY A 45 -12.69 1.89 -5.99
CA GLY A 45 -12.59 3.32 -6.30
C GLY A 45 -12.43 4.29 -5.13
N TRP A 46 -12.08 3.81 -3.93
CA TRP A 46 -11.72 4.72 -2.83
C TRP A 46 -10.21 4.98 -2.85
N ASP A 47 -9.83 6.18 -3.27
CA ASP A 47 -8.44 6.66 -3.19
C ASP A 47 -8.23 7.39 -1.87
N VAL A 48 -7.27 6.92 -1.08
CA VAL A 48 -6.83 7.53 0.17
C VAL A 48 -5.36 7.88 0.10
N ASP A 49 -4.98 8.96 0.77
CA ASP A 49 -3.58 9.34 0.91
C ASP A 49 -3.02 8.78 2.23
N ILE A 50 -1.98 7.95 2.12
CA ILE A 50 -1.27 7.35 3.25
C ILE A 50 0.08 8.04 3.41
N TYR A 51 0.30 8.72 4.53
CA TYR A 51 1.61 9.33 4.79
C TYR A 51 2.70 8.27 4.87
N LYS A 52 3.83 8.49 4.20
CA LYS A 52 4.96 7.55 4.18
C LYS A 52 5.52 7.26 5.57
N ALA A 53 5.40 8.23 6.48
CA ALA A 53 5.77 8.06 7.89
C ALA A 53 4.94 6.97 8.62
N MET A 54 3.74 6.67 8.13
CA MET A 54 2.90 5.59 8.67
C MET A 54 3.20 4.23 8.02
N VAL A 55 3.95 4.18 6.91
CA VAL A 55 4.20 2.94 6.17
C VAL A 55 5.36 2.20 6.81
N LEU A 56 5.07 0.98 7.29
CA LEU A 56 6.05 0.08 7.88
C LEU A 56 6.66 -0.87 6.84
N ALA A 57 5.83 -1.37 5.91
CA ALA A 57 6.25 -2.26 4.84
C ALA A 57 5.24 -2.30 3.68
N VAL A 58 5.70 -2.73 2.52
CA VAL A 58 4.87 -3.11 1.35
C VAL A 58 5.11 -4.57 1.07
N GLU A 59 4.03 -5.35 1.01
CA GLU A 59 4.08 -6.78 0.77
C GLU A 59 3.33 -7.13 -0.52
N GLN A 60 3.82 -8.13 -1.26
CA GLN A 60 3.07 -8.66 -2.40
C GLN A 60 1.75 -9.26 -1.92
N ASP A 61 0.66 -8.96 -2.63
CA ASP A 61 -0.62 -9.63 -2.41
C ASP A 61 -0.54 -11.07 -2.93
N ASN A 62 -0.06 -11.97 -2.09
CA ASN A 62 0.11 -13.38 -2.43
C ASN A 62 -1.17 -14.16 -2.11
N TRP A 63 -2.28 -13.85 -2.80
CA TRP A 63 -3.55 -14.57 -2.64
C TRP A 63 -3.58 -15.98 -3.30
N ALA A 64 -2.42 -16.49 -3.74
CA ALA A 64 -2.34 -17.66 -4.63
C ALA A 64 -1.76 -18.94 -4.00
N SER A 65 -1.79 -19.16 -2.68
CA SER A 65 -1.22 -20.41 -2.12
C SER A 65 -1.98 -21.10 -0.99
N MET A 66 -3.28 -20.86 -0.81
CA MET A 66 -4.08 -21.65 0.16
C MET A 66 -5.37 -22.25 -0.43
N ILE A 67 -5.39 -22.57 -1.73
CA ILE A 67 -6.42 -23.44 -2.31
C ILE A 67 -5.76 -24.35 -3.37
N THR A 68 -5.13 -25.44 -2.94
CA THR A 68 -4.80 -26.62 -3.77
C THR A 68 -4.84 -27.84 -2.88
#